data_AF-A0A2N9NAF8-F1
#
_entry.id   AF-A0A2N9NAF8-F1
#
_cell.length_a   1.000
_cell.length_b   1.000
_cell.length_c   1.000
_cell.angle_alpha   90.00
_cell.angle_beta   90.00
_cell.angle_gamma   90.00
#
_symmetry.space_group_name_H-M   'P 1'
#
loop_
_entity.id
_entity.type
_entity.pdbx_description
1 polymer ?
#
loop_
_entity_poly.entity_id
_entity_poly.type
_entity_poly.pdbx_seq_one_letter_code
_entity_poly.pdbx_strand_id
1 'polypeptide(L)' 'MKNIKFVVKVNRGGAHVPQYVLRVDKVPIQTTTNRKLALVMGRFTAEDAVKSMQTSHCNPELVSVRVSA' A
#
# COMPACT_ATOMS: atom_id res chain seq x y z
N MET A 1 -19.52 -3.19 13.22
CA MET A 1 -18.70 -3.28 12.00
C MET A 1 -17.58 -2.25 12.08
N LYS A 2 -16.37 -2.66 12.51
CA LYS A 2 -15.21 -1.77 12.49
C LYS A 2 -14.66 -1.81 11.06
N ASN A 3 -14.94 -0.78 10.26
CA ASN A 3 -14.42 -0.59 8.90
C ASN A 3 -12.91 -0.26 8.94
N ILE A 4 -12.12 -1.17 9.50
CA ILE A 4 -10.66 -1.10 9.44
C ILE A 4 -10.31 -1.68 8.08
N LYS A 5 -9.79 -0.81 7.22
CA LYS A 5 -9.20 -1.21 5.95
C LYS A 5 -7.70 -0.97 6.00
N PHE A 6 -6.99 -1.40 4.99
CA PHE A 6 -5.53 -1.36 4.97
C PHE A 6 -5.05 -0.66 3.70
N VAL A 7 -4.00 0.12 3.83
CA VAL A 7 -3.24 0.68 2.71
C VAL A 7 -1.81 0.18 2.82
N VAL A 8 -1.18 -0.04 1.68
CA VAL A 8 0.23 -0.45 1.64
C VAL A 8 1.07 0.76 1.32
N LYS A 9 1.94 1.12 2.27
CA LYS A 9 2.93 2.19 2.13
C LYS A 9 4.24 1.56 1.68
N VAL A 10 4.85 2.07 0.64
CA VAL A 10 6.08 1.53 0.05
C VAL A 10 7.17 2.56 0.25
N ASN A 11 8.15 2.23 1.09
CA ASN A 11 9.34 3.05 1.26
C ASN A 11 10.41 2.51 0.31
N ARG A 12 10.68 3.23 -0.78
CA ARG A 12 11.85 2.94 -1.63
C ARG A 12 13.06 3.53 -0.93
N GLY A 13 14.04 2.69 -0.58
CA GLY A 13 15.23 3.10 0.18
C GLY A 13 15.88 4.36 -0.40
N GLY A 14 16.13 5.35 0.45
CA GLY A 14 16.65 6.68 0.08
C GLY A 14 15.76 7.82 0.60
N ALA A 15 16.12 9.07 0.28
CA ALA A 15 15.35 10.27 0.61
C ALA A 15 14.02 10.41 -0.17
N HIS A 16 13.50 9.30 -0.71
CA HIS A 16 12.32 9.29 -1.55
C HIS A 16 11.05 9.32 -0.70
N VAL A 17 10.11 10.15 -1.15
CA VAL A 17 8.79 10.31 -0.54
C VAL A 17 8.10 8.94 -0.44
N PRO A 18 7.44 8.60 0.69
CA PRO A 18 6.70 7.37 0.82
C PRO A 18 5.65 7.26 -0.27
N GLN A 19 5.61 6.11 -0.92
CA GLN A 19 4.60 5.79 -1.93
C GLN A 19 3.51 4.93 -1.31
N TYR A 20 2.37 4.87 -1.97
CA TYR A 20 1.22 4.07 -1.58
C TYR A 20 0.76 3.27 -2.77
N VAL A 21 0.28 2.05 -2.55
CA VAL A 21 -0.33 1.27 -3.63
C VAL A 21 -1.56 2.00 -4.16
N LEU A 22 -1.60 2.25 -5.46
CA LEU A 22 -2.74 2.83 -6.16
C LEU A 22 -3.60 1.73 -6.82
N ARG A 23 -2.94 0.70 -7.37
CA ARG A 23 -3.60 -0.32 -8.18
C ARG A 23 -2.78 -1.61 -8.22
N VAL A 24 -3.44 -2.72 -7.95
CA VAL A 24 -2.85 -4.08 -7.92
C VAL A 24 -3.23 -4.93 -9.15
N ASP A 25 -4.12 -4.40 -10.00
CA ASP A 25 -4.62 -5.02 -11.23
C ASP A 25 -3.60 -5.01 -12.39
N LYS A 26 -2.52 -4.25 -12.28
CA LYS A 26 -1.43 -4.19 -13.26
C LYS A 26 -0.12 -4.67 -12.67
N VAL A 27 0.65 -5.40 -13.49
CA VAL A 27 2.04 -5.78 -13.21
C VAL A 27 2.94 -4.93 -14.10
N PRO A 28 3.84 -4.09 -13.56
CA PRO A 28 4.13 -3.90 -12.13
C PRO A 28 3.05 -3.11 -11.38
N ILE A 29 2.89 -3.41 -10.07
CA ILE A 29 1.91 -2.76 -9.17
C ILE A 29 2.10 -1.24 -9.23
N GLN A 30 1.02 -0.53 -9.49
CA GLN A 30 1.06 0.93 -9.58
C GLN A 30 1.05 1.54 -8.19
N THR A 31 1.93 2.52 -8.01
CA THR A 31 2.11 3.26 -6.77
C THR A 31 1.91 4.76 -6.99
N THR A 32 1.50 5.47 -5.95
CA THR A 32 1.27 6.91 -5.94
C THR A 32 1.90 7.54 -4.71
N THR A 33 2.41 8.75 -4.81
CA THR A 33 2.84 9.54 -3.63
C THR A 33 1.67 10.21 -2.93
N ASN A 34 0.50 10.28 -3.57
CA ASN A 34 -0.68 10.91 -3.00
C ASN A 34 -1.46 9.91 -2.13
N ARG A 35 -1.40 10.11 -0.81
CA ARG A 35 -2.12 9.29 0.18
C ARG A 35 -3.64 9.24 -0.04
N LYS A 36 -4.25 10.30 -0.61
CA LYS A 36 -5.70 10.32 -0.88
C LYS A 36 -6.13 9.41 -2.03
N LEU A 37 -5.21 9.10 -2.94
CA LEU A 37 -5.44 8.19 -4.05
C LEU A 37 -5.04 6.75 -3.71
N ALA A 38 -4.52 6.51 -2.50
CA ALA A 38 -4.11 5.18 -2.07
C ALA A 38 -5.28 4.20 -2.13
N LEU A 39 -5.02 3.02 -2.68
CA LEU A 39 -5.96 1.92 -2.74
C LEU A 39 -6.20 1.40 -1.32
N VAL A 40 -7.45 1.50 -0.90
CA VAL A 40 -7.89 0.97 0.37
C VAL A 40 -8.35 -0.47 0.18
N MET A 41 -7.63 -1.40 0.79
CA MET A 41 -7.77 -2.84 0.56
C MET A 41 -8.25 -3.57 1.82
N GLY A 42 -8.72 -4.80 1.61
CA GLY A 42 -8.87 -5.78 2.69
C GLY A 42 -7.51 -6.25 3.21
N ARG A 43 -7.51 -6.85 4.40
CA ARG A 43 -6.28 -7.34 5.06
C ARG A 43 -5.48 -8.29 4.18
N PHE A 44 -6.13 -9.32 3.63
CA PHE A 44 -5.47 -10.35 2.82
C PHE A 44 -4.83 -9.77 1.56
N THR A 45 -5.55 -8.92 0.83
CA THR A 45 -5.02 -8.27 -0.39
C THR A 45 -3.86 -7.34 -0.06
N ALA A 46 -3.92 -6.62 1.06
CA ALA A 46 -2.85 -5.74 1.48
C ALA A 46 -1.59 -6.54 1.88
N GLU A 47 -1.74 -7.66 2.58
CA GLU A 47 -0.63 -8.56 2.93
C GLU A 47 0.01 -9.19 1.68
N ASP A 48 -0.80 -9.59 0.70
CA ASP A 48 -0.33 -10.13 -0.57
C ASP A 48 0.44 -9.08 -1.40
N ALA A 49 -0.09 -7.85 -1.47
CA ALA A 49 0.61 -6.73 -2.11
C ALA A 49 1.94 -6.40 -1.42
N VAL A 50 2.02 -6.45 -0.09
CA VAL A 50 3.29 -6.27 0.65
C VAL A 50 4.30 -7.33 0.23
N LYS A 51 3.92 -8.61 0.20
CA LYS A 51 4.81 -9.71 -0.24
C LYS A 51 5.25 -9.55 -1.69
N SER A 52 4.33 -9.21 -2.58
CA SER A 52 4.63 -9.00 -4.01
C SER A 52 5.59 -7.83 -4.25
N MET A 53 5.51 -6.79 -3.42
CA MET A 53 6.35 -5.59 -3.52
C MET A 53 7.65 -5.67 -2.71
N GLN A 54 7.82 -6.72 -1.90
CA GLN A 54 9.00 -6.92 -1.06
C GLN A 54 10.19 -7.21 -1.96
N THR A 55 10.98 -6.17 -2.23
CA THR A 55 12.20 -6.22 -3.04
C THR A 55 13.35 -5.65 -2.23
N SER A 56 14.60 -5.93 -2.61
CA SER A 56 15.79 -5.47 -1.86
C SER A 56 15.83 -3.96 -1.60
N HIS A 57 15.18 -3.16 -2.45
CA HIS A 57 15.16 -1.70 -2.37
C HIS A 57 13.81 -1.11 -1.91
N CYS A 58 12.76 -1.92 -1.77
CA CYS A 58 11.45 -1.46 -1.33
C CYS A 58 11.06 -2.13 -0.02
N ASN A 59 10.79 -1.34 1.00
CA ASN A 59 10.23 -1.77 2.26
C ASN A 59 8.73 -1.44 2.30
N PRO A 60 7.86 -2.35 1.85
CA PRO A 60 6.42 -2.20 1.99
C PRO A 60 5.97 -2.41 3.44
N GLU A 61 5.19 -1.46 3.95
CA GLU A 61 4.59 -1.41 5.28
C GLU A 61 3.06 -1.46 5.16
N LEU A 62 2.44 -2.29 5.99
CA LEU A 62 0.99 -2.36 6.09
C LEU A 62 0.49 -1.28 7.05
N VAL A 63 -0.40 -0.40 6.59
CA VAL A 63 -0.96 0.68 7.40
C VAL A 63 -2.46 0.49 7.53
N SER A 64 -2.96 0.42 8.77
CA SER A 64 -4.40 0.35 9.04
C SER A 64 -5.03 1.74 8.95
N VAL A 65 -6.17 1.83 8.29
CA VAL A 65 -6.95 3.05 8.11
C VAL A 65 -8.38 2.78 8.57
N ARG A 66 -8.87 3.65 9.45
CA ARG A 66 -10.27 3.64 9.85
C ARG A 66 -11.07 4.42 8.82
N VAL A 67 -12.01 3.75 8.16
CA VAL A 67 -12.85 4.38 7.15
C VAL A 67 -14.22 4.61 7.76
N SER A 68 -14.68 5.86 7.75
CA SER A 68 -16.09 6.16 8.04
C SER A 68 -16.94 5.70 6.85
N ALA A 69 -18.08 5.07 7.15
CA ALA A 69 -19.02 4.60 6.12
C ALA A 69 -19.68 5.78 5.41
#